data_AF-A0A382ZIT9-F1
#
_entry.id   AF-A0A382ZIT9-F1
#
_cell.length_a   1.000
_cell.length_b   1.000
_cell.length_c   1.000
_cell.angle_alpha   90.00
_cell.angle_beta   90.00
_cell.angle_gamma   90.00
#
_symmetry.space_group_name_H-M   'P 1'
#
loop_
_entity.id
_entity.type
_entity.pdbx_description
1 polymer ?
#
loop_
_entity_poly.entity_id
_entity_poly.type
_entity_poly.pdbx_seq_one_letter_code
_entity_poly.pdbx_strand_id
1 'polypeptide(L)'
;GLTFTSSNWATPQTFTITGVDDSIADGDQQATFTVGVVDASSADAYDDVANQSVTATNTDDDTAGFSVSKTTFSDDASVTEGGSTDMFTVVLNTEPTGDVVISVLSSDTGEATLSPSMLTFTAANWSTPQTVTITGVDDDIDDGDQSSTATVVVNAGSTADSVYDALGMAPAAPIGVTTTDDDTVGFTLSTTSVSVAETGTTAQFTVVLDTEPEGNVVIRAYSSDSGEAQVGGPLTFTSSNWDTPQAFTITGVDDSI
;
A
#
# COMPACT_ATOMS: atom_id res chain seq x y z
N GLY A 1 35.28 -28.39 -33.79
CA GLY A 1 36.16 -29.48 -33.37
C GLY A 1 37.60 -29.03 -33.51
N LEU A 2 38.47 -29.47 -32.61
CA LEU A 2 39.91 -29.27 -32.74
C LEU A 2 40.51 -30.39 -33.59
N THR A 3 41.50 -30.09 -34.43
CA THR A 3 42.20 -31.10 -35.24
C THR A 3 43.69 -31.01 -34.97
N PHE A 4 44.27 -32.13 -34.53
CA PHE A 4 45.70 -32.27 -34.31
C PHE A 4 46.33 -33.06 -35.47
N THR A 5 47.45 -32.56 -35.98
CA THR A 5 48.22 -33.11 -37.11
C THR A 5 49.67 -33.30 -36.66
N SER A 6 50.47 -33.98 -37.48
CA SER A 6 51.90 -34.16 -37.23
C SER A 6 52.69 -32.86 -37.11
N SER A 7 52.16 -31.73 -37.58
CA SER A 7 52.81 -30.42 -37.49
C SER A 7 52.34 -29.57 -36.30
N ASN A 8 51.23 -29.90 -35.63
CA ASN A 8 50.69 -29.09 -34.52
C ASN A 8 50.34 -29.89 -33.26
N TRP A 9 50.60 -31.20 -33.20
CA TRP A 9 50.23 -32.08 -32.09
C TRP A 9 50.75 -31.64 -30.71
N ALA A 10 51.91 -30.96 -30.68
CA ALA A 10 52.54 -30.47 -29.46
C ALA A 10 52.12 -29.04 -29.08
N THR A 11 51.36 -28.35 -29.94
CA THR A 11 50.91 -26.98 -29.69
C THR A 11 49.54 -27.02 -29.02
N PRO A 12 49.38 -26.45 -27.80
CA PRO A 12 48.08 -26.33 -27.17
C PRO A 12 47.09 -25.60 -28.07
N GLN A 13 45.91 -26.20 -28.27
CA GLN A 13 44.79 -25.56 -28.94
C GLN A 13 43.72 -25.23 -27.91
N THR A 14 43.17 -24.03 -28.00
CA THR A 14 42.15 -23.53 -27.07
C THR A 14 40.82 -23.36 -27.77
N PHE A 15 39.73 -23.53 -27.02
CA PHE A 15 38.39 -23.08 -27.39
C PHE A 15 37.78 -22.36 -26.19
N THR A 16 36.78 -21.53 -26.44
CA THR A 16 36.12 -20.74 -25.39
C THR A 16 34.81 -21.41 -25.00
N ILE A 17 34.56 -21.46 -23.69
CA ILE A 17 33.26 -21.74 -23.09
C ILE A 17 32.78 -20.42 -22.50
N THR A 18 31.54 -20.03 -22.79
CA THR A 18 30.90 -18.85 -22.19
C THR A 18 29.70 -19.32 -21.39
N GLY A 19 29.52 -18.74 -20.20
CA GLY A 19 28.27 -18.85 -19.47
C GLY A 19 27.12 -18.22 -20.25
N VAL A 20 25.90 -18.58 -19.86
CA VAL A 20 24.68 -17.89 -20.31
C VAL A 20 24.20 -17.07 -19.13
N ASP A 21 24.05 -15.78 -19.37
CA ASP A 21 23.48 -14.81 -18.43
C ASP A 21 21.96 -14.92 -18.49
N ASP A 22 21.31 -14.99 -17.34
CA ASP A 22 19.85 -14.89 -17.25
C ASP A 22 19.44 -13.85 -16.19
N SER A 23 18.22 -13.94 -15.67
CA SER A 23 17.72 -12.99 -14.67
C SER A 23 17.09 -13.71 -13.49
N ILE A 24 17.40 -15.00 -13.30
CA ILE A 24 16.80 -15.87 -12.29
C ILE A 24 17.84 -16.07 -11.19
N ALA A 25 17.48 -15.73 -9.95
CA ALA A 25 18.32 -16.03 -8.80
C ALA A 25 18.23 -17.53 -8.43
N ASP A 26 18.84 -18.41 -9.23
CA ASP A 26 18.80 -19.87 -9.09
C ASP A 26 20.07 -20.49 -8.48
N GLY A 27 21.05 -19.65 -8.12
CA GLY A 27 22.32 -20.04 -7.55
C GLY A 27 23.30 -20.64 -8.57
N ASP A 28 24.54 -20.90 -8.13
CA ASP A 28 25.60 -21.41 -9.01
C ASP A 28 25.21 -22.69 -9.75
N GLN A 29 25.18 -22.63 -11.09
CA GLN A 29 24.87 -23.77 -11.95
C GLN A 29 26.11 -24.44 -12.51
N GLN A 30 26.06 -25.77 -12.69
CA GLN A 30 27.17 -26.55 -13.22
C GLN A 30 26.87 -27.18 -14.58
N ALA A 31 27.79 -27.03 -15.52
CA ALA A 31 27.75 -27.68 -16.83
C ALA A 31 28.96 -28.62 -17.02
N THR A 32 28.71 -29.85 -17.46
CA THR A 32 29.76 -30.84 -17.73
C THR A 32 30.02 -30.95 -19.23
N PHE A 33 31.25 -30.72 -19.64
CA PHE A 33 31.71 -30.81 -21.03
C PHE A 33 32.50 -32.09 -21.21
N THR A 34 32.10 -32.92 -22.16
CA THR A 34 32.79 -34.16 -22.50
C THR A 34 33.62 -33.97 -23.77
N VAL A 35 34.90 -34.32 -23.70
CA VAL A 35 35.85 -34.30 -24.81
C VAL A 35 36.20 -35.73 -25.17
N GLY A 36 35.93 -36.10 -26.42
CA GLY A 36 36.19 -37.42 -26.97
C GLY A 36 36.89 -37.36 -28.32
N VAL A 37 37.50 -38.47 -28.71
CA VAL A 37 38.03 -38.69 -30.06
C VAL A 37 36.86 -38.93 -31.01
N VAL A 38 36.95 -38.44 -32.25
CA VAL A 38 35.98 -38.73 -33.30
C VAL A 38 36.56 -39.86 -34.15
N ASP A 39 36.25 -41.10 -33.80
CA ASP A 39 36.89 -42.32 -34.34
C ASP A 39 36.89 -42.35 -35.87
N ALA A 40 35.72 -42.11 -36.48
CA ALA A 40 35.55 -42.15 -37.94
C ALA A 40 36.42 -41.13 -38.72
N SER A 41 37.02 -40.15 -38.03
CA SER A 41 37.87 -39.12 -38.62
C SER A 41 39.27 -39.07 -38.00
N SER A 42 39.61 -40.04 -37.15
CA SER A 42 40.86 -40.12 -36.40
C SER A 42 41.64 -41.38 -36.79
N ALA A 43 42.86 -41.53 -36.27
CA ALA A 43 43.65 -42.74 -36.50
C ALA A 43 43.23 -43.85 -35.52
N ASP A 44 43.07 -45.09 -36.00
CA ASP A 44 42.59 -46.26 -35.25
C ASP A 44 43.31 -46.50 -33.91
N ALA A 45 44.57 -46.06 -33.78
CA ALA A 45 45.34 -46.14 -32.54
C ALA A 45 44.75 -45.32 -31.38
N TYR A 46 43.80 -44.42 -31.66
CA TYR A 46 43.13 -43.58 -30.67
C TYR A 46 41.68 -44.03 -30.36
N ASP A 47 41.17 -45.08 -31.01
CA ASP A 47 39.77 -45.52 -30.87
C ASP A 47 39.43 -45.99 -29.43
N ASP A 48 40.40 -46.51 -28.69
CA ASP A 48 40.22 -46.96 -27.30
C ASP A 48 40.45 -45.83 -26.25
N VAL A 49 40.71 -44.59 -26.69
CA VAL A 49 40.94 -43.47 -25.76
C VAL A 49 39.62 -43.06 -25.12
N ALA A 50 39.54 -43.22 -23.81
CA ALA A 50 38.37 -42.82 -23.04
C ALA A 50 38.10 -41.31 -23.12
N ASN A 51 36.83 -40.94 -23.20
CA ASN A 51 36.40 -39.55 -23.09
C ASN A 51 36.81 -38.95 -21.74
N GLN A 52 37.22 -37.69 -21.76
CA GLN A 52 37.50 -36.90 -20.57
C GLN A 52 36.39 -35.88 -20.37
N SER A 53 36.19 -35.42 -19.13
CA SER A 53 35.22 -34.38 -18.83
C SER A 53 35.81 -33.26 -18.01
N VAL A 54 35.25 -32.07 -18.17
CA VAL A 54 35.53 -30.89 -17.37
C VAL A 54 34.21 -30.25 -16.97
N THR A 55 34.11 -29.79 -15.72
CA THR A 55 32.94 -29.05 -15.23
C THR A 55 33.26 -27.58 -15.22
N ALA A 56 32.34 -26.75 -15.70
CA ALA A 56 32.34 -25.32 -15.49
C ALA A 56 31.19 -24.94 -14.56
N THR A 57 31.45 -24.02 -13.64
CA THR A 57 30.42 -23.38 -12.82
C THR A 57 30.06 -22.05 -13.45
N ASN A 58 28.78 -21.84 -13.74
CA ASN A 58 28.19 -20.54 -14.01
C ASN A 58 27.80 -19.96 -12.64
N THR A 59 28.48 -18.90 -12.22
CA THR A 59 28.19 -18.26 -10.92
C THR A 59 26.99 -17.35 -11.07
N ASP A 60 26.03 -17.47 -10.17
CA ASP A 60 24.84 -16.62 -10.14
C ASP A 60 25.17 -15.24 -9.56
N ASP A 61 24.81 -14.18 -10.28
CA ASP A 61 24.93 -12.79 -9.83
C ASP A 61 23.59 -12.08 -9.65
N ASP A 62 22.48 -12.82 -9.75
CA ASP A 62 21.14 -12.34 -9.45
C ASP A 62 20.81 -12.44 -7.95
N THR A 63 20.00 -11.52 -7.46
CA THR A 63 19.53 -11.54 -6.06
C THR A 63 18.04 -11.24 -6.02
N ALA A 64 17.26 -12.20 -5.51
CA ALA A 64 15.82 -12.02 -5.35
C ALA A 64 15.49 -10.82 -4.47
N GLY A 65 14.48 -10.07 -4.89
CA GLY A 65 14.02 -8.88 -4.18
C GLY A 65 12.95 -8.16 -4.96
N PHE A 66 12.39 -7.11 -4.36
CA PHE A 66 11.42 -6.24 -5.03
C PHE A 66 11.77 -4.79 -4.73
N SER A 67 11.34 -3.91 -5.63
CA SER A 67 11.49 -2.47 -5.51
C SER A 67 10.12 -1.81 -5.42
N VAL A 68 10.03 -0.76 -4.60
CA VAL A 68 8.83 0.05 -4.43
C VAL A 68 9.16 1.48 -4.89
N SER A 69 8.26 2.17 -5.58
CA SER A 69 8.57 3.51 -6.11
C SER A 69 8.62 4.60 -5.04
N LYS A 70 7.88 4.42 -3.93
CA LYS A 70 7.92 5.28 -2.74
C LYS A 70 8.66 4.52 -1.63
N THR A 71 9.86 4.97 -1.26
CA THR A 71 10.75 4.23 -0.33
C THR A 71 11.34 5.08 0.79
N THR A 72 11.04 6.38 0.82
CA THR A 72 11.53 7.29 1.85
C THR A 72 10.38 8.15 2.35
N PHE A 73 10.44 8.55 3.62
CA PHE A 73 9.49 9.52 4.19
C PHE A 73 9.47 10.87 3.44
N SER A 74 10.48 11.15 2.60
CA SER A 74 10.48 12.32 1.72
C SER A 74 9.62 12.19 0.46
N ASP A 75 9.14 10.97 0.15
CA ASP A 75 8.19 10.65 -0.94
C ASP A 75 6.88 10.08 -0.35
N ASP A 76 6.51 10.53 0.85
CA ASP A 76 5.26 10.12 1.50
C ASP A 76 4.05 10.37 0.61
N ALA A 77 3.02 9.56 0.81
CA ALA A 77 1.74 9.76 0.17
C ALA A 77 0.91 10.81 0.90
N SER A 78 0.13 11.56 0.15
CA SER A 78 -0.85 12.48 0.71
C SER A 78 -2.19 12.27 0.02
N VAL A 79 -3.20 12.06 0.85
CA VAL A 79 -4.60 11.93 0.47
C VAL A 79 -5.43 12.85 1.38
N THR A 80 -6.73 12.91 1.14
CA THR A 80 -7.70 13.73 1.86
C THR A 80 -8.89 12.85 2.19
N GLU A 81 -9.60 13.16 3.26
CA GLU A 81 -10.84 12.47 3.66
C GLU A 81 -11.91 12.48 2.58
N GLY A 82 -12.02 13.58 1.81
CA GLY A 82 -12.84 13.67 0.59
C GLY A 82 -12.48 12.72 -0.57
N GLY A 83 -11.70 11.66 -0.34
CA GLY A 83 -11.52 10.51 -1.24
C GLY A 83 -10.47 10.71 -2.32
N SER A 84 -9.51 11.61 -2.11
CA SER A 84 -8.41 11.77 -3.05
C SER A 84 -7.48 10.55 -3.04
N THR A 85 -6.66 10.44 -4.09
CA THR A 85 -5.83 9.25 -4.31
C THR A 85 -4.38 9.60 -4.60
N ASP A 86 -3.50 8.70 -4.17
CA ASP A 86 -2.08 8.68 -4.51
C ASP A 86 -1.72 7.26 -5.00
N MET A 87 -0.54 7.08 -5.60
CA MET A 87 -0.13 5.81 -6.18
C MET A 87 1.35 5.53 -5.93
N PHE A 88 1.68 4.25 -5.79
CA PHE A 88 3.04 3.75 -5.91
C PHE A 88 3.06 2.48 -6.75
N THR A 89 4.24 2.07 -7.21
CA THR A 89 4.41 0.83 -7.94
C THR A 89 5.32 -0.14 -7.20
N VAL A 90 5.14 -1.42 -7.49
CA VAL A 90 5.98 -2.52 -7.02
C VAL A 90 6.46 -3.31 -8.25
N VAL A 91 7.72 -3.73 -8.25
CA VAL A 91 8.32 -4.57 -9.31
C VAL A 91 9.31 -5.56 -8.70
N LEU A 92 9.45 -6.75 -9.29
CA LEU A 92 10.48 -7.70 -8.85
C LEU A 92 11.84 -7.36 -9.48
N ASN A 93 12.92 -7.69 -8.77
CA ASN A 93 14.28 -7.43 -9.22
C ASN A 93 14.84 -8.56 -10.10
N THR A 94 14.29 -9.77 -9.98
CA THR A 94 14.68 -10.97 -10.75
C THR A 94 13.45 -11.72 -11.26
N GLU A 95 13.60 -12.47 -12.33
CA GLU A 95 12.58 -13.39 -12.86
C GLU A 95 12.32 -14.52 -11.84
N PRO A 96 11.07 -14.71 -11.41
CA PRO A 96 10.76 -15.77 -10.45
C PRO A 96 10.52 -17.11 -11.16
N THR A 97 10.87 -18.20 -10.49
CA THR A 97 10.67 -19.58 -10.94
C THR A 97 9.28 -20.13 -10.61
N GLY A 98 8.57 -19.47 -9.68
CA GLY A 98 7.16 -19.69 -9.35
C GLY A 98 6.43 -18.36 -9.14
N ASP A 99 5.12 -18.40 -8.92
CA ASP A 99 4.36 -17.17 -8.66
C ASP A 99 4.81 -16.52 -7.34
N VAL A 100 5.14 -15.24 -7.37
CA VAL A 100 5.46 -14.43 -6.19
C VAL A 100 4.26 -13.59 -5.82
N VAL A 101 3.80 -13.73 -4.57
CA VAL A 101 2.69 -12.95 -4.03
C VAL A 101 3.24 -11.89 -3.08
N ILE A 102 2.92 -10.62 -3.36
CA ILE A 102 3.23 -9.48 -2.50
C ILE A 102 1.94 -9.01 -1.81
N SER A 103 1.96 -8.87 -0.49
CA SER A 103 0.90 -8.26 0.30
C SER A 103 1.14 -6.77 0.50
N VAL A 104 0.05 -6.01 0.46
CA VAL A 104 0.03 -4.56 0.63
C VAL A 104 -0.98 -4.23 1.74
N LEU A 105 -0.51 -3.58 2.80
CA LEU A 105 -1.24 -3.42 4.06
C LEU A 105 -1.26 -1.97 4.50
N SER A 106 -2.43 -1.46 4.88
CA SER A 106 -2.54 -0.17 5.58
C SER A 106 -2.46 -0.39 7.08
N SER A 107 -1.78 0.50 7.80
CA SER A 107 -1.82 0.50 9.27
C SER A 107 -3.12 1.05 9.82
N ASP A 108 -3.83 1.87 9.04
CA ASP A 108 -5.13 2.42 9.40
C ASP A 108 -6.04 2.51 8.17
N THR A 109 -7.05 1.65 8.13
CA THR A 109 -8.04 1.63 7.04
C THR A 109 -9.19 2.59 7.26
N GLY A 110 -9.30 3.20 8.45
CA GLY A 110 -10.19 4.33 8.71
C GLY A 110 -9.70 5.60 8.03
N GLU A 111 -8.36 5.73 7.87
CA GLU A 111 -7.72 6.88 7.23
C GLU A 111 -7.40 6.69 5.76
N ALA A 112 -6.87 5.50 5.41
CA ALA A 112 -6.39 5.23 4.06
C ALA A 112 -6.52 3.76 3.69
N THR A 113 -7.12 3.51 2.53
CA THR A 113 -7.23 2.16 1.95
C THR A 113 -6.24 1.96 0.80
N LEU A 114 -5.85 0.71 0.59
CA LEU A 114 -4.88 0.32 -0.44
C LEU A 114 -5.51 -0.70 -1.38
N SER A 115 -5.39 -0.47 -2.69
CA SER A 115 -5.91 -1.39 -3.70
C SER A 115 -4.97 -1.54 -4.90
N PRO A 116 -4.66 -2.79 -5.33
CA PRO A 116 -5.06 -4.04 -4.69
C PRO A 116 -4.26 -4.33 -3.40
N SER A 117 -4.82 -5.14 -2.50
CA SER A 117 -4.13 -5.58 -1.26
C SER A 117 -3.14 -6.74 -1.49
N MET A 118 -3.17 -7.33 -2.68
CA MET A 118 -2.22 -8.37 -3.12
C MET A 118 -1.83 -8.15 -4.58
N LEU A 119 -0.55 -8.34 -4.87
CA LEU A 119 0.02 -8.35 -6.22
C LEU A 119 0.59 -9.73 -6.51
N THR A 120 0.33 -10.26 -7.71
CA THR A 120 0.91 -11.53 -8.16
C THR A 120 1.84 -11.29 -9.32
N PHE A 121 3.10 -11.66 -9.13
CA PHE A 121 4.12 -11.64 -10.15
C PHE A 121 4.43 -13.08 -10.60
N THR A 122 4.69 -13.21 -11.89
CA THR A 122 4.96 -14.44 -12.64
C THR A 122 6.16 -14.18 -13.53
N ALA A 123 6.74 -15.24 -14.11
CA ALA A 123 7.78 -15.11 -15.13
C ALA A 123 7.39 -14.20 -16.32
N ALA A 124 6.09 -14.02 -16.60
CA ALA A 124 5.64 -13.18 -17.71
C ALA A 124 5.51 -11.68 -17.38
N ASN A 125 5.41 -11.31 -16.10
CA ASN A 125 5.11 -9.92 -15.68
C ASN A 125 6.01 -9.39 -14.55
N TRP A 126 7.00 -10.15 -14.07
CA TRP A 126 7.88 -9.80 -12.95
C TRP A 126 8.55 -8.42 -13.08
N SER A 127 8.97 -8.08 -14.31
CA SER A 127 9.67 -6.84 -14.64
C SER A 127 8.74 -5.69 -15.04
N THR A 128 7.42 -5.93 -15.05
CA THR A 128 6.43 -4.87 -15.27
C THR A 128 5.95 -4.33 -13.92
N PRO A 129 6.17 -3.04 -13.61
CA PRO A 129 5.68 -2.45 -12.37
C PRO A 129 4.16 -2.56 -12.28
N GLN A 130 3.67 -3.06 -11.15
CA GLN A 130 2.25 -3.11 -10.82
C GLN A 130 1.91 -1.95 -9.88
N THR A 131 0.82 -1.24 -10.16
CA THR A 131 0.39 -0.06 -9.41
C THR A 131 -0.51 -0.44 -8.23
N VAL A 132 -0.27 0.21 -7.10
CA VAL A 132 -1.17 0.27 -5.95
C VAL A 132 -1.70 1.69 -5.84
N THR A 133 -3.00 1.81 -5.67
CA THR A 133 -3.68 3.07 -5.35
C THR A 133 -3.92 3.16 -3.84
N ILE A 134 -3.57 4.30 -3.30
CA ILE A 134 -3.90 4.75 -1.95
C ILE A 134 -5.10 5.67 -2.07
N THR A 135 -6.14 5.46 -1.26
CA THR A 135 -7.34 6.29 -1.25
C THR A 135 -7.62 6.74 0.17
N GLY A 136 -7.73 8.05 0.38
CA GLY A 136 -8.19 8.62 1.66
C GLY A 136 -9.62 8.19 1.94
N VAL A 137 -9.95 8.01 3.22
CA VAL A 137 -11.27 7.59 3.67
C VAL A 137 -11.87 8.72 4.48
N ASP A 138 -13.14 8.99 4.18
CA ASP A 138 -13.93 10.06 4.77
C ASP A 138 -14.50 9.60 6.11
N ASP A 139 -14.45 10.46 7.12
CA ASP A 139 -15.34 10.39 8.27
C ASP A 139 -16.01 11.76 8.53
N ASP A 140 -16.59 11.97 9.70
CA ASP A 140 -17.31 13.21 10.03
C ASP A 140 -16.68 13.89 11.27
N ILE A 141 -15.49 13.48 11.71
CA ILE A 141 -14.83 13.92 12.94
C ILE A 141 -13.70 14.90 12.58
N ASP A 142 -13.74 16.12 13.14
CA ASP A 142 -12.58 17.04 13.13
C ASP A 142 -11.53 16.51 14.12
N ASP A 143 -10.67 15.62 13.65
CA ASP A 143 -9.58 15.01 14.40
C ASP A 143 -8.18 15.51 13.93
N GLY A 144 -8.17 16.28 12.84
CA GLY A 144 -7.01 16.90 12.21
C GLY A 144 -6.19 15.92 11.38
N ASP A 145 -5.22 16.42 10.61
CA ASP A 145 -4.42 15.56 9.70
C ASP A 145 -3.85 14.30 10.37
N GLN A 146 -4.30 13.13 9.92
CA GLN A 146 -3.86 11.84 10.41
C GLN A 146 -2.65 11.30 9.66
N SER A 147 -1.85 10.50 10.36
CA SER A 147 -0.66 9.84 9.80
C SER A 147 -0.74 8.33 9.95
N SER A 148 -0.75 7.63 8.81
CA SER A 148 -0.73 6.17 8.71
C SER A 148 0.44 5.68 7.85
N THR A 149 0.55 4.36 7.66
CA THR A 149 1.62 3.76 6.85
C THR A 149 1.09 2.69 5.91
N ALA A 150 1.66 2.62 4.71
CA ALA A 150 1.50 1.50 3.80
C ALA A 150 2.73 0.60 3.84
N THR A 151 2.51 -0.70 4.06
CA THR A 151 3.55 -1.74 4.14
C THR A 151 3.45 -2.70 2.97
N VAL A 152 4.57 -2.95 2.30
CA VAL A 152 4.69 -3.89 1.18
C VAL A 152 5.63 -5.02 1.59
N VAL A 153 5.17 -6.26 1.45
CA VAL A 153 5.92 -7.44 1.94
C VAL A 153 5.63 -8.68 1.10
N VAL A 154 6.63 -9.55 0.92
CA VAL A 154 6.40 -10.88 0.33
C VAL A 154 5.48 -11.70 1.23
N ASN A 155 4.45 -12.31 0.66
CA ASN A 155 3.57 -13.22 1.36
C ASN A 155 4.12 -14.65 1.28
N ALA A 156 4.96 -15.00 2.26
CA ALA A 156 5.59 -16.31 2.39
C ALA A 156 4.58 -17.48 2.36
N GLY A 157 3.37 -17.28 2.90
CA GLY A 157 2.33 -18.32 2.90
C GLY A 157 1.61 -18.52 1.55
N SER A 158 1.85 -17.66 0.56
CA SER A 158 1.14 -17.68 -0.73
C SER A 158 2.05 -17.66 -1.95
N THR A 159 3.33 -17.32 -1.80
CA THR A 159 4.33 -17.44 -2.86
C THR A 159 4.64 -18.92 -3.15
N ALA A 160 4.74 -19.27 -4.43
CA ALA A 160 5.20 -20.58 -4.89
C ALA A 160 6.70 -20.59 -5.24
N ASP A 161 7.34 -19.43 -5.23
CA ASP A 161 8.79 -19.29 -5.44
C ASP A 161 9.55 -19.37 -4.10
N SER A 162 10.42 -20.37 -3.97
CA SER A 162 11.17 -20.64 -2.74
C SER A 162 12.28 -19.64 -2.44
N VAL A 163 12.81 -18.96 -3.46
CA VAL A 163 13.89 -17.98 -3.29
C VAL A 163 13.30 -16.69 -2.74
N TYR A 164 12.15 -16.27 -3.26
CA TYR A 164 11.37 -15.15 -2.71
C TYR A 164 10.78 -15.48 -1.34
N ASP A 165 10.31 -16.72 -1.10
CA ASP A 165 9.85 -17.17 0.22
C ASP A 165 10.93 -17.01 1.30
N ALA A 166 12.19 -17.32 0.94
CA ALA A 166 13.34 -17.24 1.83
C ALA A 166 13.69 -15.81 2.30
N LEU A 167 13.11 -14.77 1.68
CA LEU A 167 13.22 -13.38 2.16
C LEU A 167 12.51 -13.15 3.50
N GLY A 168 11.73 -14.13 4.00
CA GLY A 168 11.29 -14.19 5.39
C GLY A 168 10.30 -13.11 5.80
N MET A 169 9.48 -12.62 4.86
CA MET A 169 8.55 -11.51 5.08
C MET A 169 9.23 -10.23 5.58
N ALA A 170 10.48 -9.98 5.20
CA ALA A 170 11.10 -8.67 5.42
C ALA A 170 10.33 -7.62 4.58
N PRO A 171 9.66 -6.64 5.21
CA PRO A 171 8.95 -5.62 4.45
C PRO A 171 9.94 -4.64 3.82
N ALA A 172 9.51 -3.98 2.75
CA ALA A 172 10.17 -2.76 2.30
C ALA A 172 10.10 -1.67 3.39
N ALA A 173 10.87 -0.60 3.22
CA ALA A 173 10.68 0.59 4.05
C ALA A 173 9.20 1.03 3.99
N PRO A 174 8.54 1.30 5.12
CA PRO A 174 7.15 1.73 5.12
C PRO A 174 7.01 3.05 4.38
N ILE A 175 5.90 3.19 3.65
CA ILE A 175 5.50 4.45 3.02
C ILE A 175 4.64 5.19 4.05
N GLY A 176 5.02 6.41 4.44
CA GLY A 176 4.13 7.26 5.22
C GLY A 176 2.96 7.75 4.38
N VAL A 177 1.79 7.84 4.98
CA VAL A 177 0.57 8.35 4.36
C VAL A 177 0.00 9.42 5.29
N THR A 178 -0.16 10.62 4.77
CA THR A 178 -0.91 11.69 5.45
C THR A 178 -2.30 11.79 4.84
N THR A 179 -3.33 11.66 5.67
CA THR A 179 -4.71 11.98 5.31
C THR A 179 -4.99 13.37 5.85
N THR A 180 -5.33 14.32 4.97
CA THR A 180 -5.70 15.67 5.36
C THR A 180 -7.18 15.72 5.73
N ASP A 181 -7.43 16.26 6.92
CA ASP A 181 -8.75 16.46 7.50
C ASP A 181 -9.51 17.56 6.74
N ASP A 182 -10.77 17.31 6.39
CA ASP A 182 -11.63 18.32 5.74
C ASP A 182 -12.87 18.73 6.55
N ASP A 183 -12.94 18.25 7.79
CA ASP A 183 -13.94 18.59 8.77
C ASP A 183 -13.62 19.88 9.54
N THR A 184 -14.66 20.48 10.13
CA THR A 184 -14.48 21.69 10.95
C THR A 184 -15.54 21.77 12.02
N VAL A 185 -15.12 21.80 13.29
CA VAL A 185 -16.04 21.95 14.43
C VAL A 185 -16.97 23.15 14.29
N GLY A 186 -18.27 22.89 14.43
CA GLY A 186 -19.29 23.91 14.28
C GLY A 186 -20.69 23.48 14.74
N PHE A 187 -21.62 24.42 14.68
CA PHE A 187 -23.04 24.13 14.77
C PHE A 187 -23.84 25.11 13.91
N THR A 188 -24.92 24.61 13.34
CA THR A 188 -25.80 25.38 12.47
C THR A 188 -27.18 25.58 13.13
N LEU A 189 -27.68 26.83 13.09
CA LEU A 189 -29.05 27.18 13.48
C LEU A 189 -29.98 27.12 12.26
N SER A 190 -31.20 26.61 12.41
CA SER A 190 -32.17 26.62 11.28
C SER A 190 -32.72 27.99 10.94
N THR A 191 -32.62 28.96 11.85
CA THR A 191 -33.01 30.36 11.63
C THR A 191 -32.28 31.27 12.60
N THR A 192 -32.09 32.52 12.21
CA THR A 192 -31.54 33.59 13.08
C THR A 192 -32.62 34.39 13.78
N SER A 193 -33.90 34.15 13.47
CA SER A 193 -35.03 34.82 14.11
C SER A 193 -36.24 33.91 14.24
N VAL A 194 -36.95 34.09 15.35
CA VAL A 194 -38.25 33.50 15.65
C VAL A 194 -39.12 34.58 16.31
N SER A 195 -40.44 34.42 16.24
CA SER A 195 -41.37 35.37 16.86
C SER A 195 -42.29 34.64 17.84
N VAL A 196 -42.42 35.20 19.03
CA VAL A 196 -43.40 34.81 20.04
C VAL A 196 -44.22 36.04 20.43
N ALA A 197 -45.37 35.81 21.06
CA ALA A 197 -46.23 36.85 21.61
C ALA A 197 -46.35 36.67 23.11
N GLU A 198 -46.46 37.78 23.83
CA GLU A 198 -46.68 37.84 25.29
C GLU A 198 -47.91 37.02 25.73
N THR A 199 -48.85 36.75 24.83
CA THR A 199 -49.99 35.83 25.08
C THR A 199 -49.62 34.35 25.29
N GLY A 200 -48.33 34.02 25.37
CA GLY A 200 -47.85 32.67 25.65
C GLY A 200 -47.60 31.81 24.42
N THR A 201 -47.43 32.40 23.24
CA THR A 201 -47.16 31.60 22.03
C THR A 201 -45.72 31.06 22.05
N THR A 202 -45.54 29.92 21.38
CA THR A 202 -44.23 29.27 21.29
C THR A 202 -43.69 29.28 19.87
N ALA A 203 -42.39 29.41 19.73
CA ALA A 203 -41.66 29.19 18.47
C ALA A 203 -40.49 28.24 18.71
N GLN A 204 -39.97 27.64 17.64
CA GLN A 204 -38.82 26.76 17.71
C GLN A 204 -37.77 27.18 16.69
N PHE A 205 -36.51 27.00 17.07
CA PHE A 205 -35.39 26.89 16.15
C PHE A 205 -34.62 25.63 16.50
N THR A 206 -33.91 25.07 15.53
CA THR A 206 -33.12 23.85 15.72
C THR A 206 -31.64 24.17 15.67
N VAL A 207 -30.86 23.31 16.32
CA VAL A 207 -29.40 23.27 16.30
C VAL A 207 -29.00 21.88 15.81
N VAL A 208 -27.99 21.82 14.94
CA VAL A 208 -27.31 20.59 14.52
C VAL A 208 -25.81 20.83 14.61
N LEU A 209 -25.01 19.83 14.96
CA LEU A 209 -23.55 19.96 14.91
C LEU A 209 -23.08 19.80 13.47
N ASP A 210 -21.99 20.48 13.13
CA ASP A 210 -21.42 20.40 11.77
C ASP A 210 -20.46 19.21 11.61
N THR A 211 -19.98 18.62 12.72
CA THR A 211 -19.12 17.42 12.78
C THR A 211 -19.52 16.48 13.95
N GLU A 212 -19.15 15.20 13.85
CA GLU A 212 -19.28 14.19 14.88
C GLU A 212 -18.39 14.50 16.09
N PRO A 213 -18.96 14.59 17.31
CA PRO A 213 -18.15 14.89 18.48
C PRO A 213 -17.64 13.61 19.17
N GLU A 214 -16.35 13.59 19.53
CA GLU A 214 -15.73 12.50 20.32
C GLU A 214 -16.27 12.39 21.77
N GLY A 215 -16.98 13.42 22.23
CA GLY A 215 -17.61 13.47 23.55
C GLY A 215 -18.88 14.30 23.54
N ASN A 216 -19.71 14.15 24.58
CA ASN A 216 -20.99 14.84 24.61
C ASN A 216 -20.82 16.37 24.53
N VAL A 217 -21.50 16.99 23.57
CA VAL A 217 -21.59 18.45 23.43
C VAL A 217 -22.90 18.93 24.03
N VAL A 218 -22.83 19.86 24.96
CA VAL A 218 -24.01 20.44 25.62
C VAL A 218 -24.19 21.88 25.17
N ILE A 219 -25.24 22.13 24.39
CA ILE A 219 -25.59 23.47 23.91
C ILE A 219 -26.66 24.07 24.82
N ARG A 220 -26.49 25.34 25.20
CA ARG A 220 -27.44 26.12 25.99
C ARG A 220 -27.78 27.40 25.26
N ALA A 221 -29.07 27.69 25.18
CA ALA A 221 -29.56 29.00 24.79
C ALA A 221 -29.92 29.81 26.04
N TYR A 222 -29.74 31.13 25.96
CA TYR A 222 -30.01 32.06 27.04
C TYR A 222 -30.93 33.16 26.52
N SER A 223 -31.90 33.56 27.34
CA SER A 223 -32.64 34.79 27.11
C SER A 223 -31.94 35.93 27.83
N SER A 224 -31.72 37.05 27.14
CA SER A 224 -31.31 38.31 27.77
C SER A 224 -32.43 38.93 28.60
N ASP A 225 -33.68 38.56 28.30
CA ASP A 225 -34.87 39.01 29.01
C ASP A 225 -35.86 37.86 29.20
N SER A 226 -35.68 37.10 30.28
CA SER A 226 -36.57 35.99 30.62
C SER A 226 -37.95 36.42 31.11
N GLY A 227 -38.16 37.73 31.34
CA GLY A 227 -39.47 38.31 31.62
C GLY A 227 -40.33 38.41 30.37
N GLU A 228 -39.72 38.49 29.20
CA GLU A 228 -40.38 38.63 27.89
C GLU A 228 -40.41 37.31 27.10
N ALA A 229 -39.28 36.58 27.09
CA ALA A 229 -39.16 35.32 26.37
C ALA A 229 -38.30 34.31 27.13
N GLN A 230 -38.85 33.12 27.36
CA GLN A 230 -38.15 32.01 27.97
C GLN A 230 -37.67 31.01 26.92
N VAL A 231 -36.54 30.35 27.19
CA VAL A 231 -35.98 29.29 26.36
C VAL A 231 -35.90 27.98 27.15
N GLY A 232 -36.09 26.87 26.45
CA GLY A 232 -35.98 25.51 27.02
C GLY A 232 -34.60 25.17 27.59
N GLY A 233 -34.51 23.98 28.18
CA GLY A 233 -33.28 23.46 28.79
C GLY A 233 -32.18 23.11 27.78
N PRO A 234 -30.97 22.75 28.26
CA PRO A 234 -29.85 22.38 27.39
C PRO A 234 -30.19 21.22 26.45
N LEU A 235 -29.61 21.26 25.25
CA LEU A 235 -29.56 20.16 24.30
C LEU A 235 -28.25 19.41 24.47
N THR A 236 -28.29 18.08 24.34
CA THR A 236 -27.08 17.23 24.41
C THR A 236 -26.94 16.46 23.12
N PHE A 237 -25.81 16.66 22.46
CA PHE A 237 -25.39 15.95 21.26
C PHE A 237 -24.31 14.93 21.65
N THR A 238 -24.34 13.80 20.97
CA THR A 238 -23.51 12.60 21.13
C THR A 238 -23.14 12.10 19.74
N SER A 239 -22.16 11.21 19.62
CA SER A 239 -21.85 10.52 18.35
C SER A 239 -23.06 9.86 17.68
N SER A 240 -24.12 9.53 18.41
CA SER A 240 -25.32 8.88 17.84
C SER A 240 -26.41 9.82 17.34
N ASN A 241 -26.29 11.13 17.56
CA ASN A 241 -27.36 12.10 17.26
C ASN A 241 -26.87 13.51 16.93
N TRP A 242 -25.58 13.68 16.63
CA TRP A 242 -24.98 14.98 16.36
C TRP A 242 -25.53 15.63 15.08
N ASP A 243 -25.75 14.78 14.07
CA ASP A 243 -26.25 15.08 12.73
C ASP A 243 -27.78 15.31 12.69
N THR A 244 -28.46 15.07 13.80
CA THR A 244 -29.91 15.15 13.91
C THR A 244 -30.31 16.48 14.53
N PRO A 245 -31.03 17.36 13.82
CA PRO A 245 -31.44 18.66 14.36
C PRO A 245 -32.28 18.53 15.64
N GLN A 246 -31.84 19.19 16.72
CA GLN A 246 -32.53 19.25 18.00
C GLN A 246 -33.09 20.66 18.25
N ALA A 247 -34.28 20.76 18.86
CA ALA A 247 -35.01 22.03 18.95
C ALA A 247 -34.93 22.70 20.32
N PHE A 248 -34.66 24.01 20.32
CA PHE A 248 -35.03 24.88 21.44
C PHE A 248 -36.45 25.40 21.24
N THR A 249 -37.25 25.36 22.30
CA THR A 249 -38.56 26.04 22.32
C THR A 249 -38.42 27.39 23.01
N ILE A 250 -38.82 28.45 22.32
CA ILE A 250 -38.98 29.80 22.85
C ILE A 250 -40.45 30.00 23.22
N THR A 251 -40.73 30.54 24.39
CA THR A 251 -42.09 30.84 24.88
C THR A 251 -42.17 32.31 25.25
N GLY A 252 -43.12 33.04 24.66
CA GLY A 252 -43.43 34.41 25.11
C GLY A 252 -44.04 34.38 26.51
N VAL A 253 -43.71 35.36 27.34
CA VAL A 253 -44.23 35.47 28.71
C VAL A 253 -45.13 36.69 28.79
N ASP A 254 -46.32 36.51 29.34
CA ASP A 254 -47.25 37.61 29.60
C ASP A 254 -46.75 38.38 30.82
N ASP A 255 -46.57 39.69 30.68
CA ASP A 255 -46.28 40.54 31.82
C ASP A 255 -47.54 41.32 32.23
N SER A 256 -47.79 41.32 33.54
CA SER A 256 -48.95 42.02 34.09
C SER A 256 -48.57 43.48 34.36
N ILE A 257 -48.51 44.30 33.30
CA ILE A 257 -48.47 45.77 33.39
C ILE A 257 -49.85 46.41 33.19
#